data_AF-A0A7J8MRU2-F1
#
_entry.id   AF-A0A7J8MRU2-F1
#
_cell.length_a   1.000
_cell.length_b   1.000
_cell.length_c   1.000
_cell.angle_alpha   90.00
_cell.angle_beta   90.00
_cell.angle_gamma   90.00
#
_symmetry.space_group_name_H-M   'P 1'
#
loop_
_entity.id
_entity.type
_entity.pdbx_description
1 polymer ?
#
loop_
_entity_poly.entity_id
_entity_poly.type
_entity_poly.pdbx_seq_one_letter_code
_entity_poly.pdbx_strand_id
1 'polypeptide(L)'
;MELTKIIITVALSFTITMAMADQSPLPSTRVSRFLQANNPRAANHCKNNEGICGATSTCCNNKCVDLVTDSNNCGACHNKCKYTE
;
A
#
# COMPACT_ATOMS: atom_id res chain seq x y z
N MET A 1 21.33 -50.97 25.35
CA MET A 1 19.92 -50.86 24.94
C MET A 1 19.32 -49.51 25.33
N GLU A 2 19.67 -48.92 26.48
CA GLU A 2 19.18 -47.57 26.87
C GLU A 2 19.92 -46.42 26.17
N LEU A 3 21.25 -46.51 26.03
CA LEU A 3 22.04 -45.47 25.35
C LEU A 3 21.63 -45.31 23.87
N THR A 4 21.35 -46.42 23.19
CA THR A 4 20.93 -46.45 21.79
C THR A 4 19.54 -45.81 21.60
N LYS A 5 18.63 -45.96 22.57
CA LYS A 5 17.31 -45.31 22.57
C LYS A 5 17.44 -43.79 22.71
N ILE A 6 18.28 -43.32 23.65
CA ILE A 6 18.53 -41.88 23.87
C ILE A 6 19.08 -41.21 22.60
N ILE A 7 20.03 -41.85 21.92
CA ILE A 7 20.63 -41.32 20.67
C ILE A 7 19.57 -41.18 19.57
N ILE A 8 18.69 -42.18 19.41
CA ILE A 8 17.62 -42.16 18.40
C ILE A 8 16.60 -41.06 18.70
N THR A 9 16.20 -40.88 19.96
CA THR A 9 15.22 -39.85 20.35
C THR A 9 15.75 -38.43 20.14
N VAL A 10 17.02 -38.17 20.48
CA VAL A 10 17.64 -36.85 20.27
C VAL A 10 17.78 -36.54 18.77
N ALA A 11 18.21 -37.51 17.96
CA ALA A 11 18.36 -37.34 16.51
C ALA A 11 17.01 -37.04 15.82
N LEU A 12 15.93 -37.70 16.23
CA LEU A 12 14.58 -37.45 15.72
C LEU A 12 14.05 -36.06 16.11
N SER A 13 14.32 -35.60 17.34
CA SER A 13 13.88 -34.28 17.77
C SER A 13 14.60 -33.12 17.07
N PHE A 14 15.88 -33.31 16.72
CA PHE A 14 16.71 -32.27 16.08
C PHE A 14 16.27 -31.98 14.64
N THR A 15 15.83 -33.00 13.89
CA THR A 15 15.32 -32.84 12.52
C THR A 15 13.93 -32.20 12.50
N ILE A 16 13.10 -32.43 13.51
CA ILE A 16 11.74 -31.86 13.61
C ILE A 16 11.78 -30.33 13.80
N THR A 17 12.78 -29.78 14.50
CA THR A 17 12.89 -28.33 14.73
C THR A 17 13.37 -27.50 13.53
N MET A 18 13.89 -28.12 12.46
CA MET A 18 14.42 -27.38 11.30
C MET A 18 13.37 -27.09 10.20
N ALA A 19 12.12 -27.52 10.38
CA ALA A 19 11.08 -27.44 9.35
C ALA A 19 10.28 -26.11 9.32
N MET A 20 10.72 -25.06 10.01
CA MET A 20 10.01 -23.77 9.99
C MET A 20 10.95 -22.58 10.10
N ALA A 21 11.54 -22.24 8.96
CA ALA A 21 12.00 -20.90 8.66
C ALA A 21 11.57 -20.56 7.22
N ASP A 22 10.25 -20.41 7.01
CA ASP A 22 9.77 -19.66 5.84
C ASP A 22 10.02 -18.17 6.10
N GLN A 23 11.27 -17.74 5.88
CA GLN A 23 11.62 -16.32 5.76
C GLN A 23 11.14 -15.84 4.40
N SER A 24 9.82 -15.77 4.21
CA SER A 24 9.27 -14.92 3.17
C SER A 24 9.64 -13.48 3.55
N PRO A 25 10.36 -12.72 2.70
CA PRO A 25 10.64 -11.33 2.99
C PRO A 25 9.30 -10.59 3.04
N LEU A 26 8.89 -10.11 4.22
CA LEU A 26 7.79 -9.17 4.33
C LEU A 26 8.13 -7.94 3.48
N PRO A 27 7.30 -7.57 2.48
CA PRO A 27 7.62 -6.42 1.67
C PRO A 27 7.36 -5.13 2.45
N SER A 28 8.31 -4.22 2.26
CA SER A 28 8.22 -2.78 2.46
C SER A 28 8.41 -2.28 3.89
N THR A 29 9.69 -1.97 4.15
CA THR A 29 10.12 -0.93 5.07
C THR A 29 9.10 0.21 5.07
N ARG A 30 8.36 0.36 6.17
CA ARG A 30 7.44 1.48 6.36
C ARG A 30 8.29 2.74 6.51
N VAL A 31 8.71 3.33 5.39
CA VAL A 31 9.46 4.59 5.39
C VAL A 31 8.57 5.61 6.07
N SER A 32 9.05 6.14 7.20
CA SER A 32 8.36 7.17 7.97
C SER A 32 7.95 8.30 7.04
N ARG A 33 6.63 8.44 6.82
CA ARG A 33 6.03 9.53 6.04
C ARG A 33 6.29 10.91 6.66
N PHE A 34 6.95 10.97 7.81
CA PHE A 34 7.29 12.19 8.54
C PHE A 34 8.36 13.07 7.87
N LEU A 35 9.01 12.61 6.80
CA LEU A 35 9.84 13.45 5.91
C LEU A 35 9.29 13.54 4.48
N GLN A 36 8.02 13.18 4.24
CA GLN A 36 7.36 13.58 3.01
C GLN A 36 6.95 15.04 3.19
N ALA A 37 7.87 15.92 2.78
CA ALA A 37 7.59 17.33 2.55
C ALA A 37 6.22 17.47 1.88
N ASN A 38 5.47 18.49 2.30
CA ASN A 38 4.22 18.93 1.68
C ASN A 38 4.42 19.16 0.19
N ASN A 39 4.41 18.09 -0.59
CA ASN A 39 4.47 18.10 -2.03
C ASN A 39 3.02 18.11 -2.48
N PRO A 40 2.44 19.27 -2.86
CA PRO A 40 1.08 19.33 -3.40
C PRO A 40 0.94 18.49 -4.68
N ARG A 41 2.04 17.99 -5.25
CA ARG A 41 2.10 17.13 -6.45
C ARG A 41 2.40 15.67 -6.16
N ALA A 42 2.57 15.25 -4.91
CA ALA A 42 2.46 13.84 -4.56
C ALA A 42 0.96 13.52 -4.60
N ALA A 43 0.41 13.44 -5.82
CA ALA A 43 -1.00 13.21 -6.04
C ALA A 43 -1.42 12.02 -5.18
N ASN A 44 -2.34 12.25 -4.25
CA ASN A 44 -2.92 11.16 -3.47
C ASN A 44 -3.57 10.23 -4.50
N HIS A 45 -2.96 9.07 -4.73
CA HIS A 45 -3.52 8.05 -5.60
C HIS A 45 -4.76 7.50 -4.90
N CYS A 46 -5.92 8.01 -5.32
CA CYS A 46 -7.17 7.75 -4.63
C CYS A 46 -7.76 6.36 -4.93
N LYS A 47 -7.23 5.61 -5.91
CA LYS A 47 -7.67 4.25 -6.29
C LYS A 47 -9.20 4.11 -6.38
N ASN A 48 -9.86 5.13 -6.95
CA ASN A 48 -11.32 5.25 -7.04
C ASN A 48 -12.06 5.32 -5.69
N ASN A 49 -11.36 5.73 -4.62
CA ASN A 49 -11.90 5.96 -3.30
C ASN A 49 -11.96 7.45 -3.01
N GLU A 50 -13.17 7.99 -2.94
CA GLU A 50 -13.39 9.42 -2.70
C GLU A 50 -12.95 9.87 -1.30
N GLY A 51 -12.96 8.97 -0.31
CA GLY A 51 -12.51 9.27 1.05
C GLY A 51 -11.01 9.51 1.19
N ILE A 52 -10.23 9.18 0.16
CA ILE A 52 -8.80 9.54 0.08
C ILE A 52 -8.62 11.01 -0.36
N CYS A 53 -9.59 11.53 -1.10
CA CYS A 53 -9.61 12.91 -1.53
C CYS A 53 -10.22 13.80 -0.43
N GLY A 54 -9.76 15.05 -0.33
CA GLY A 54 -10.35 16.02 0.58
C GLY A 54 -11.78 16.38 0.14
N ALA A 55 -12.56 17.00 1.02
CA ALA A 55 -14.00 17.26 0.82
C ALA A 55 -14.36 18.01 -0.49
N THR A 56 -13.43 18.78 -1.06
CA THR A 56 -13.63 19.57 -2.29
C THR A 56 -13.07 18.90 -3.55
N SER A 57 -12.51 17.69 -3.42
CA SER A 57 -11.81 17.00 -4.49
C SER A 57 -12.39 15.62 -4.76
N THR A 58 -12.51 15.28 -6.03
CA THR A 58 -13.05 14.02 -6.53
C THR A 58 -11.92 13.16 -7.10
N CYS A 59 -12.04 11.85 -6.97
CA CYS A 59 -11.08 10.91 -7.53
C CYS A 59 -11.31 10.71 -9.04
N CYS A 60 -10.51 11.36 -9.88
CA CYS A 60 -10.51 11.18 -11.33
C CYS A 60 -9.18 10.58 -11.80
N ASN A 61 -9.24 9.49 -12.57
CA ASN A 61 -8.05 8.81 -13.11
C ASN A 61 -6.96 8.53 -12.06
N ASN A 62 -7.39 8.00 -10.90
CA ASN A 62 -6.53 7.71 -9.76
C ASN A 62 -5.79 8.95 -9.19
N LYS A 63 -6.34 10.15 -9.38
CA LYS A 63 -5.85 11.39 -8.78
C LYS A 63 -7.01 12.19 -8.19
N CYS A 64 -6.77 12.85 -7.07
CA CYS A 64 -7.72 13.81 -6.54
C CYS A 64 -7.65 15.11 -7.35
N VAL A 65 -8.75 15.49 -7.96
CA VAL A 65 -8.90 16.73 -8.74
C VAL A 65 -10.12 17.49 -8.25
N ASP A 66 -10.08 18.81 -8.36
CA ASP A 66 -11.20 19.67 -8.00
C ASP A 66 -12.07 19.92 -9.24
N LEU A 67 -13.34 19.48 -9.19
CA LEU A 67 -14.27 19.55 -10.33
C LEU A 67 -14.76 20.97 -10.65
N VAL A 68 -14.48 21.95 -9.77
CA VAL A 68 -14.84 23.36 -9.96
C VAL A 68 -13.72 24.11 -10.65
N THR A 69 -12.47 23.81 -10.31
CA THR A 69 -11.30 24.56 -10.80
C THR A 69 -10.59 23.90 -11.98
N ASP A 70 -10.71 22.58 -12.15
CA ASP A 70 -10.03 21.88 -13.23
C ASP A 70 -10.78 22.03 -14.57
N SER A 71 -10.14 22.70 -15.52
CA SER A 71 -10.69 23.00 -16.85
C SER A 71 -11.06 21.77 -17.69
N ASN A 72 -10.54 20.59 -17.32
CA ASN A 72 -10.78 19.31 -17.98
C ASN A 72 -11.70 18.37 -17.20
N ASN A 73 -12.18 18.78 -16.02
CA ASN A 73 -13.04 17.97 -15.14
C ASN A 73 -14.24 18.77 -14.57
N CYS A 74 -14.81 19.69 -15.35
CA CYS A 74 -15.91 20.55 -14.93
C CYS A 74 -17.14 19.75 -14.50
N GLY A 75 -17.46 19.74 -13.20
CA GLY A 75 -18.61 19.05 -12.62
C GLY A 75 -18.60 17.52 -12.70
N ALA A 76 -17.70 16.92 -13.49
CA ALA A 76 -17.53 15.48 -13.62
C ALA A 76 -16.13 15.15 -14.18
N CYS A 77 -15.61 13.97 -13.85
CA CYS A 77 -14.34 13.49 -14.39
C CYS A 77 -14.37 13.40 -15.92
N HIS A 78 -13.28 13.84 -16.57
CA HIS A 78 -13.12 13.86 -18.03
C HIS A 78 -14.13 14.74 -18.79
N ASN A 79 -14.77 15.68 -18.10
CA ASN A 79 -15.67 16.64 -18.71
C ASN A 79 -14.97 17.99 -18.93
N LYS A 80 -14.65 18.33 -20.18
CA LYS A 80 -14.08 19.64 -20.50
C LYS A 80 -15.11 20.75 -20.25
N CYS A 81 -14.66 21.83 -19.63
CA CYS A 81 -15.49 23.00 -19.38
C CYS A 81 -15.97 23.63 -20.70
N LYS A 82 -17.26 23.98 -20.78
CA LYS A 82 -17.86 24.60 -21.97
C LYS A 82 -17.49 26.08 -22.12
N TYR A 83 -17.21 26.74 -21.00
CA TYR A 83 -16.82 28.14 -20.92
C TYR A 83 -15.59 28.18 -20.02
N THR A 84 -14.46 28.56 -20.60
CA THR A 84 -13.23 28.89 -19.87
C THR A 84 -12.98 30.36 -20.15
N GLU A 85 -13.08 31.22 -19.13
CA GLU A 85 -12.63 32.62 -19.22
C GLU A 85 -11.11 32.72 -19.22
#